data_AF-A0A2I1DHX9-F1
#
_entry.id   AF-A0A2I1DHX9-F1
#
_cell.length_a   1.000
_cell.length_b   1.000
_cell.length_c   1.000
_cell.angle_alpha   90.00
_cell.angle_beta   90.00
_cell.angle_gamma   90.00
#
_symmetry.space_group_name_H-M   'P 1'
#
loop_
_entity.id
_entity.type
_entity.pdbx_description
1 polymer ?
#
loop_
_entity_poly.entity_id
_entity_poly.type
_entity_poly.pdbx_seq_one_letter_code
_entity_poly.pdbx_strand_id
1 'polypeptide(L)'
;MQAHVEGLAWRQPRWRLLVQFLGSMRLAVSLLVLLAIASVIGTILSQQQPYQNYAMQFGPFWFAVYRDLGLYNVYRTLWYTAIVAFLVLSTATCVTRNSPRMIREMRDFPIRQRDAVILGQDHWVRMTSSLPMAQAQERILQVLRASGYKPRAEQKEGDIAIAARKGRYHRLGYFLTHLAIVLICAAALYNADVPVKWAEWQGTLRPEQNFNLPLSKIPKSAWMSANNPAYRGIITLPEGQTANAVFELAGNGYLVQPLPFRIHLQSFHISYYSTGMPKDFTSRVILYSPQGKVLKTGDVRVNHPMAYDGVYIYQSSFSDGGSLLHMKTYLLGASGPAPGTLSGRVGQTLQAGNSGYAVDLKNFNLYNIVPKAAVGEKATPGHPTLNLGPSFTYIIHNPDGQAAEFKTYMTPMRREGQGFFVQGYREALSHAYRYIYIPTGPNGSIGLFMDYLAALQAAARTGANASQAIFTKTFQEVVARHAPNMTAVEQSRFLQASMQTLMQLHDYPMPFILSLSSFDHRWAAGLQVTKWPGTIVIYWGCVALVLGIFILFYLPQKRIWLRLRPRGQDAEEVELLLGASADRNRLDFAKEFKRWTGTLEQALGVDHAEYKEHKDGQHTR
;
A
#
# COMPACT_ATOMS: atom_id res chain seq x y z
N MET A 1 56.66 27.42 48.78
CA MET A 1 56.84 26.12 48.10
C MET A 1 55.46 25.53 47.84
N GLN A 2 54.82 25.91 46.73
CA GLN A 2 53.51 25.40 46.30
C GLN A 2 53.74 24.16 45.45
N ALA A 3 53.19 23.01 45.87
CA ALA A 3 53.13 21.81 45.03
C ALA A 3 51.70 21.67 44.48
N HIS A 4 51.58 21.86 43.16
CA HIS A 4 50.44 21.49 42.35
C HIS A 4 50.23 19.97 42.42
N VAL A 5 49.00 19.54 42.72
CA VAL A 5 48.53 18.19 42.40
C VAL A 5 47.50 18.35 41.29
N GLU A 6 47.97 18.25 40.04
CA GLU A 6 47.11 18.05 38.87
C GLU A 6 46.48 16.66 38.95
N GLY A 7 45.15 16.62 39.11
CA GLY A 7 44.38 15.39 39.08
C GLY A 7 44.38 14.78 37.69
N LEU A 8 44.86 13.53 37.57
CA LEU A 8 44.72 12.67 36.41
C LEU A 8 43.25 12.58 35.95
N ALA A 9 42.91 13.30 34.89
CA ALA A 9 41.69 13.07 34.13
C ALA A 9 41.86 11.78 33.30
N TRP A 10 41.43 10.65 33.85
CA TRP A 10 41.34 9.39 33.12
C TRP A 10 40.45 9.57 31.89
N ARG A 11 41.07 9.68 30.70
CA ARG A 11 40.38 9.70 29.40
C ARG A 11 39.49 8.47 29.32
N GLN A 12 38.17 8.66 29.47
CA GLN A 12 37.19 7.59 29.27
C GLN A 12 37.38 7.01 27.86
N PRO A 13 37.40 5.68 27.70
CA PRO A 13 37.62 5.07 26.39
C PRO A 13 36.49 5.45 25.43
N ARG A 14 36.85 5.75 24.17
CA ARG A 14 35.93 6.30 23.12
C ARG A 14 34.62 5.50 22.96
N TRP A 15 34.64 4.19 23.19
CA TRP A 15 33.44 3.35 23.11
C TRP A 15 32.40 3.67 24.20
N ARG A 16 32.81 4.11 25.39
CA ARG A 16 31.87 4.51 26.46
C ARG A 16 31.12 5.78 26.10
N LEU A 17 31.79 6.74 25.46
CA LEU A 17 31.17 7.97 24.97
C LEU A 17 30.13 7.66 23.87
N LEU A 18 30.46 6.75 22.95
CA LEU A 18 29.53 6.29 21.91
C LEU A 18 28.29 5.61 22.50
N VAL A 19 28.47 4.71 23.49
CA VAL A 19 27.35 4.05 24.17
C VAL A 19 26.49 5.05 24.95
N GLN A 20 27.09 6.08 25.55
CA GLN A 20 26.33 7.15 26.23
C GLN A 20 25.54 8.01 25.25
N PHE A 21 26.13 8.35 24.09
CA PHE A 21 25.46 9.10 23.03
C PHE A 21 24.29 8.31 22.44
N LEU A 22 24.53 7.06 22.02
CA LEU A 22 23.51 6.17 21.47
C LEU A 22 22.41 5.87 22.49
N GLY A 23 22.75 5.76 23.78
CA GLY A 23 21.79 5.55 24.86
C GLY A 23 21.07 6.81 25.36
N SER A 24 21.15 7.95 24.66
CA SER A 24 20.52 9.19 25.12
C SER A 24 19.04 9.31 24.69
N MET A 25 18.17 9.70 25.62
CA MET A 25 16.73 9.87 25.35
C MET A 25 16.46 10.97 24.30
N ARG A 26 17.26 12.03 24.30
CA ARG A 26 17.13 13.14 23.34
C ARG A 26 17.37 12.68 21.92
N LEU A 27 18.42 11.89 21.68
CA LEU A 27 18.71 11.33 20.35
C LEU A 27 17.55 10.48 19.83
N ALA A 28 17.04 9.56 20.66
CA ALA A 28 15.94 8.68 20.28
C ALA A 28 14.67 9.46 19.91
N VAL A 29 14.29 10.45 20.71
CA VAL A 29 13.11 11.30 20.44
C VAL A 29 13.31 12.13 19.17
N SER A 30 14.49 12.71 18.96
CA SER A 30 14.80 13.46 17.74
C SER A 30 14.73 12.58 16.48
N LEU A 31 15.27 11.36 16.53
CA LEU A 31 15.20 10.40 15.43
C LEU A 31 13.76 9.97 15.13
N LEU A 32 12.94 9.77 16.16
CA LEU A 32 11.53 9.43 15.99
C LEU A 32 10.74 10.57 15.31
N VAL A 33 10.97 11.83 15.71
CA VAL A 33 10.34 12.99 15.07
C VAL A 33 10.77 13.12 13.60
N LEU A 34 12.07 12.97 13.33
CA LEU A 34 12.59 13.02 11.96
C LEU A 34 11.99 11.90 11.09
N LEU A 35 11.89 10.68 11.63
CA LEU A 35 11.26 9.54 10.97
C LEU A 35 9.78 9.80 10.69
N ALA A 36 9.06 10.43 11.62
CA ALA A 36 7.65 10.78 11.44
C ALA A 36 7.47 11.80 10.29
N ILE A 37 8.26 12.87 10.26
CA ILE A 37 8.23 13.87 9.18
C ILE A 37 8.51 13.21 7.82
N ALA A 38 9.57 12.40 7.75
CA ALA A 38 9.93 11.67 6.54
C ALA A 38 8.79 10.75 6.05
N SER A 39 8.13 10.06 6.98
CA SER A 39 7.04 9.13 6.67
C SER A 39 5.79 9.86 6.19
N VAL A 40 5.49 11.06 6.71
CA VAL A 40 4.39 11.91 6.23
C VAL A 40 4.64 12.34 4.79
N ILE A 41 5.85 12.80 4.46
CA ILE A 41 6.23 13.18 3.09
C ILE A 41 6.03 12.00 2.13
N GLY A 42 6.53 10.81 2.51
CA GLY A 42 6.39 9.59 1.71
C GLY A 42 4.94 9.11 1.53
N THR A 43 4.04 9.48 2.45
CA THR A 43 2.61 9.12 2.36
C THR A 43 1.83 10.04 1.43
N ILE A 44 2.19 11.33 1.41
CA ILE A 44 1.53 12.33 0.55
C ILE A 44 1.92 12.13 -0.92
N LEU A 45 3.17 11.78 -1.19
CA LEU A 45 3.67 11.57 -2.54
C LEU A 45 3.49 10.09 -2.95
N SER A 46 2.67 9.82 -3.97
CA SER A 46 2.55 8.49 -4.56
C SER A 46 3.93 7.92 -4.88
N GLN A 47 4.29 6.78 -4.27
CA GLN A 47 5.64 6.21 -4.39
C GLN A 47 5.77 5.29 -5.62
N GLN A 48 7.00 5.13 -6.12
CA GLN A 48 7.38 4.14 -7.15
C GLN A 48 6.60 4.22 -8.48
N GLN A 49 6.22 5.43 -8.91
CA GLN A 49 5.65 5.67 -10.25
C GLN A 49 6.77 5.87 -11.29
N PRO A 50 6.47 5.66 -12.59
CA PRO A 50 7.37 6.06 -13.67
C PRO A 50 7.73 7.55 -13.59
N TYR A 51 9.01 7.88 -13.79
CA TYR A 51 9.51 9.26 -13.70
C TYR A 51 8.79 10.25 -14.62
N GLN A 52 8.32 9.80 -15.79
CA GLN A 52 7.54 10.63 -16.71
C GLN A 52 6.27 11.19 -16.04
N ASN A 53 5.60 10.40 -15.20
CA ASN A 53 4.39 10.83 -14.51
C ASN A 53 4.70 11.96 -13.52
N TYR A 54 5.79 11.84 -12.75
CA TYR A 54 6.23 12.90 -11.84
C TYR A 54 6.68 14.16 -12.58
N ALA A 55 7.41 14.01 -13.69
CA ALA A 55 7.85 15.13 -14.51
C ALA A 55 6.67 15.91 -15.11
N MET A 56 5.63 15.21 -15.57
CA MET A 56 4.38 15.84 -16.04
C MET A 56 3.63 16.54 -14.92
N GLN A 57 3.62 15.99 -13.71
CA GLN A 57 2.88 16.55 -12.58
C GLN A 57 3.55 17.78 -11.94
N PHE A 58 4.88 17.76 -11.78
CA PHE A 58 5.62 18.79 -11.02
C PHE A 58 6.46 19.73 -11.89
N GLY A 59 6.61 19.43 -13.18
CA GLY A 59 7.53 20.13 -14.08
C GLY A 59 9.00 19.81 -13.83
N PRO A 60 9.93 20.25 -14.71
CA PRO A 60 11.32 19.80 -14.71
C PRO A 60 12.10 20.15 -13.43
N PHE A 61 11.88 21.34 -12.86
CA PHE A 61 12.64 21.84 -11.70
C PHE A 61 12.32 21.03 -10.44
N TRP A 62 11.06 21.00 -10.01
CA TRP A 62 10.64 20.26 -8.83
C TRP A 62 10.85 18.75 -9.00
N PHE A 63 10.72 18.26 -10.24
CA PHE A 63 11.06 16.88 -10.55
C PHE A 63 12.51 16.54 -10.16
N ALA A 64 13.47 17.37 -10.58
CA ALA A 64 14.87 17.20 -10.27
C ALA A 64 15.15 17.31 -8.76
N VAL A 65 14.60 18.31 -8.09
CA VAL A 65 14.76 18.50 -6.64
C VAL A 65 14.28 17.27 -5.86
N TYR A 66 13.07 16.77 -6.14
CA TYR A 66 12.52 15.60 -5.45
C TYR A 66 13.27 14.31 -5.79
N ARG A 67 13.77 14.17 -7.02
CA ARG A 67 14.62 13.05 -7.43
C ARG A 67 15.92 13.04 -6.64
N ASP A 68 16.60 14.18 -6.55
CA ASP A 68 17.92 14.29 -5.92
C ASP A 68 17.81 14.12 -4.38
N LEU A 69 16.68 14.50 -3.79
CA LEU A 69 16.34 14.21 -2.39
C LEU A 69 15.84 12.76 -2.15
N GLY A 70 15.56 12.00 -3.22
CA GLY A 70 15.06 10.62 -3.15
C GLY A 70 13.59 10.48 -2.74
N LEU A 71 12.76 11.51 -2.92
CA LEU A 71 11.38 11.54 -2.40
C LEU A 71 10.41 10.59 -3.11
N TYR A 72 10.70 10.19 -4.35
CA TYR A 72 9.85 9.23 -5.08
C TYR A 72 9.92 7.79 -4.54
N ASN A 73 10.88 7.51 -3.66
CA ASN A 73 11.06 6.22 -3.02
C ASN A 73 11.65 6.36 -1.61
N VAL A 74 11.05 7.23 -0.78
CA VAL A 74 11.56 7.66 0.55
C VAL A 74 11.96 6.46 1.41
N TYR A 75 11.09 5.45 1.51
CA TYR A 75 11.26 4.30 2.41
C TYR A 75 12.48 3.42 2.07
N ARG A 76 13.05 3.57 0.88
CA ARG A 76 14.23 2.82 0.41
C ARG A 76 15.46 3.72 0.20
N THR A 77 15.40 4.99 0.61
CA THR A 77 16.55 5.90 0.51
C THR A 77 17.59 5.63 1.60
N LEU A 78 18.86 5.96 1.30
CA LEU A 78 19.96 5.79 2.24
C LEU A 78 19.76 6.61 3.52
N TRP A 79 19.27 7.85 3.40
CA TRP A 79 19.05 8.71 4.56
C TRP A 79 17.90 8.16 5.45
N TYR A 80 16.81 7.67 4.87
CA TYR A 80 15.70 7.10 5.64
C TYR A 80 16.12 5.82 6.37
N THR A 81 16.77 4.89 5.65
CA THR A 81 17.28 3.64 6.22
C THR A 81 18.34 3.88 7.29
N ALA A 82 19.18 4.90 7.14
CA ALA A 82 20.12 5.33 8.17
C ALA A 82 19.39 5.80 9.44
N ILE A 83 18.36 6.65 9.33
CA ILE A 83 17.57 7.11 10.49
C ILE A 83 16.97 5.91 11.24
N VAL A 84 16.37 4.95 10.51
CA VAL A 84 15.81 3.73 11.11
C VAL A 84 16.91 2.89 11.77
N ALA A 85 18.07 2.71 11.14
CA ALA A 85 19.19 1.98 11.70
C ALA A 85 19.72 2.63 13.00
N PHE A 86 19.90 3.95 13.00
CA PHE A 86 20.29 4.70 14.20
C PHE A 86 19.25 4.61 15.31
N LEU A 87 17.95 4.66 14.97
CA LEU A 87 16.87 4.49 15.93
C LEU A 87 16.90 3.10 16.57
N VAL A 88 17.10 2.04 15.77
CA VAL A 88 17.25 0.66 16.24
C VAL A 88 18.44 0.54 17.18
N LEU A 89 19.61 1.05 16.79
CA LEU A 89 20.83 1.01 17.61
C LEU A 89 20.67 1.78 18.92
N SER A 90 20.09 2.98 18.87
CA SER A 90 19.84 3.81 20.04
C SER A 90 18.87 3.13 21.01
N THR A 91 17.72 2.66 20.50
CA THR A 91 16.70 2.01 21.32
C THR A 91 17.21 0.69 21.90
N ALA A 92 17.93 -0.11 21.11
CA ALA A 92 18.56 -1.34 21.60
C ALA A 92 19.59 -1.06 22.71
N THR A 93 20.39 0.02 22.57
CA THR A 93 21.34 0.44 23.61
C THR A 93 20.63 0.87 24.90
N CYS A 94 19.53 1.61 24.79
CA CYS A 94 18.68 1.98 25.93
C CYS A 94 18.11 0.75 26.65
N VAL A 95 17.56 -0.21 25.89
CA VAL A 95 17.00 -1.46 26.44
C VAL A 95 18.07 -2.27 27.14
N THR A 96 19.18 -2.56 26.47
CA THR A 96 20.26 -3.40 27.01
C THR A 96 20.89 -2.81 28.28
N ARG A 97 21.07 -1.48 28.34
CA ARG A 97 21.64 -0.81 29.52
C ARG A 97 20.69 -0.78 30.71
N ASN A 98 19.40 -0.55 30.48
CA ASN A 98 18.43 -0.35 31.56
C ASN A 98 17.79 -1.67 32.04
N SER A 99 17.71 -2.69 31.19
CA SER A 99 17.05 -3.96 31.50
C SER A 99 17.61 -4.66 32.76
N PRO A 100 18.93 -4.80 32.97
CA PRO A 100 19.46 -5.50 34.14
C PRO A 100 19.03 -4.87 35.47
N ARG A 101 19.04 -3.53 35.54
CA ARG A 101 18.61 -2.78 36.72
C ARG A 101 17.11 -2.97 36.96
N MET A 102 16.29 -2.87 35.91
CA MET A 102 14.84 -3.06 36.03
C MET A 102 14.48 -4.48 36.46
N ILE A 103 15.18 -5.50 35.94
CA ILE A 103 14.98 -6.90 36.33
C ILE A 103 15.35 -7.12 37.80
N ARG A 104 16.47 -6.55 38.27
CA ARG A 104 16.83 -6.59 39.70
C ARG A 104 15.76 -5.92 40.56
N GLU A 105 15.30 -4.71 40.23
CA GLU A 105 14.25 -4.03 40.99
C GLU A 105 12.88 -4.77 40.98
N MET A 106 12.59 -5.56 39.93
CA MET A 106 11.40 -6.43 39.90
C MET A 106 11.57 -7.66 40.80
N ARG A 107 12.78 -8.22 40.89
CA ARG A 107 13.08 -9.39 41.72
C ARG A 107 13.21 -9.01 43.19
N ASP A 108 14.06 -8.03 43.46
CA ASP A 108 14.51 -7.63 44.79
C ASP A 108 13.62 -6.50 45.32
N PHE A 109 12.90 -6.78 46.40
CA PHE A 109 12.07 -5.81 47.10
C PHE A 109 12.46 -5.82 48.59
N PRO A 110 13.33 -4.89 49.02
CA PRO A 110 13.80 -4.82 50.39
C PRO A 110 12.63 -4.58 51.35
N ILE A 111 12.54 -5.43 52.39
CA ILE A 111 11.48 -5.39 53.39
C ILE A 111 11.72 -4.22 54.35
N ARG A 112 12.93 -4.13 54.89
CA ARG A 112 13.34 -3.08 55.81
C ARG A 112 13.80 -1.83 55.08
N GLN A 113 13.29 -0.68 55.49
CA GLN A 113 13.64 0.64 54.98
C GLN A 113 13.93 1.62 56.12
N ARG A 114 14.69 2.68 55.81
CA ARG A 114 14.92 3.79 56.75
C ARG A 114 13.65 4.63 56.84
N ASP A 115 13.39 5.23 58.01
CA ASP A 115 12.17 6.02 58.25
C ASP A 115 12.04 7.20 57.27
N ALA A 116 13.17 7.84 56.94
CA ALA A 116 13.21 8.89 55.92
C ALA A 116 12.69 8.42 54.54
N VAL A 117 12.88 7.14 54.20
CA VAL A 117 12.36 6.55 52.96
C VAL A 117 10.86 6.28 53.07
N ILE A 118 10.37 5.86 54.24
CA ILE A 118 8.94 5.59 54.49
C ILE A 118 8.15 6.92 54.50
N LEU A 119 8.64 7.93 55.21
CA LEU A 119 8.09 9.28 55.25
C LEU A 119 8.26 10.03 53.92
N GLY A 120 9.26 9.64 53.11
CA GLY A 120 9.47 10.18 51.76
C GLY A 120 8.51 9.64 50.70
N GLN A 121 7.62 8.69 51.04
CA GLN A 121 6.62 8.18 50.10
C GLN A 121 5.52 9.22 49.81
N ASP A 122 4.81 9.03 48.69
CA ASP A 122 3.72 9.92 48.27
C ASP A 122 2.67 10.07 49.37
N HIS A 123 2.29 8.96 50.00
CA HIS A 123 1.41 8.91 51.16
C HIS A 123 2.13 8.25 52.34
N TRP A 124 1.97 8.81 53.54
CA TRP A 124 2.42 8.18 54.78
C TRP A 124 1.45 8.50 55.92
N VAL A 125 1.42 7.61 56.91
CA VAL A 125 0.68 7.78 58.16
C VAL A 125 1.50 7.22 59.30
N ARG A 126 1.50 7.90 60.44
CA ARG A 126 2.04 7.43 61.71
C ARG A 126 0.89 7.23 62.68
N MET A 127 0.84 6.08 63.33
CA MET A 127 -0.27 5.68 64.21
C MET A 127 0.28 5.09 65.51
N THR A 128 -0.45 5.25 66.61
CA THR A 128 -0.19 4.53 67.87
C THR A 128 -1.36 3.63 68.22
N SER A 129 -1.05 2.45 68.74
CA SER A 129 -2.03 1.44 69.15
C SER A 129 -1.59 0.83 70.49
N SER A 130 -2.55 0.59 71.37
CA SER A 130 -2.40 -0.13 72.64
C SER A 130 -2.37 -1.66 72.49
N LEU A 131 -2.42 -2.19 71.26
CA LEU A 131 -2.35 -3.63 71.02
C LEU A 131 -0.91 -4.16 71.16
N PRO A 132 -0.72 -5.39 71.69
CA PRO A 132 0.58 -6.05 71.67
C PRO A 132 1.15 -6.17 70.26
N MET A 133 2.45 -6.00 70.12
CA MET A 133 3.15 -5.94 68.84
C MET A 133 2.87 -7.13 67.89
N ALA A 134 2.77 -8.35 68.45
CA ALA A 134 2.43 -9.55 67.69
C ALA A 134 1.00 -9.52 67.13
N GLN A 135 0.04 -9.03 67.93
CA GLN A 135 -1.36 -8.89 67.51
C GLN A 135 -1.50 -7.78 66.46
N ALA A 136 -0.83 -6.63 66.67
CA ALA A 136 -0.79 -5.54 65.71
C ALA A 136 -0.23 -6.01 64.36
N GLN A 137 0.88 -6.76 64.36
CA GLN A 137 1.45 -7.37 63.16
C GLN A 137 0.43 -8.26 62.44
N GLU A 138 -0.25 -9.16 63.16
CA GLU A 138 -1.20 -10.09 62.55
C GLU A 138 -2.37 -9.36 61.89
N ARG A 139 -2.96 -8.37 62.58
CA ARG A 139 -4.04 -7.52 62.04
C ARG A 139 -3.62 -6.79 60.78
N ILE A 140 -2.42 -6.22 60.77
CA ILE A 140 -1.85 -5.54 59.60
C ILE A 140 -1.70 -6.51 58.42
N LEU A 141 -1.16 -7.71 58.65
CA LEU A 141 -1.01 -8.73 57.61
C LEU A 141 -2.38 -9.16 57.05
N GLN A 142 -3.41 -9.28 57.90
CA GLN A 142 -4.78 -9.61 57.49
C GLN A 142 -5.37 -8.51 56.59
N VAL A 143 -5.30 -7.23 57.00
CA VAL A 143 -5.83 -6.09 56.21
C VAL A 143 -5.13 -5.96 54.86
N LEU A 144 -3.80 -6.12 54.82
CA LEU A 144 -3.04 -6.07 53.56
C LEU A 144 -3.38 -7.23 52.63
N ARG A 145 -3.58 -8.45 53.16
CA ARG A 145 -4.03 -9.62 52.38
C ARG A 145 -5.44 -9.44 51.84
N ALA A 146 -6.38 -8.95 52.66
CA ALA A 146 -7.74 -8.64 52.24
C ALA A 146 -7.78 -7.55 51.15
N SER A 147 -6.84 -6.61 51.18
CA SER A 147 -6.65 -5.59 50.14
C SER A 147 -5.94 -6.13 48.88
N GLY A 148 -5.64 -7.43 48.82
CA GLY A 148 -5.04 -8.11 47.68
C GLY A 148 -3.54 -7.89 47.53
N TYR A 149 -2.84 -7.51 48.60
CA TYR A 149 -1.38 -7.46 48.65
C TYR A 149 -0.79 -8.78 49.17
N LYS A 150 0.47 -9.04 48.84
CA LYS A 150 1.25 -10.17 49.39
C LYS A 150 2.31 -9.64 50.36
N PRO A 151 1.97 -9.41 51.64
CA PRO A 151 2.92 -8.83 52.60
C PRO A 151 3.98 -9.84 53.03
N ARG A 152 5.17 -9.34 53.32
CA ARG A 152 6.28 -10.06 53.95
C ARG A 152 6.74 -9.27 55.17
N ALA A 153 7.01 -9.95 56.27
CA ALA A 153 7.46 -9.35 57.52
C ALA A 153 8.87 -9.86 57.89
N GLU A 154 9.65 -9.00 58.52
CA GLU A 154 11.00 -9.28 59.02
C GLU A 154 11.16 -8.62 60.40
N GLN A 155 11.49 -9.40 61.42
CA GLN A 155 11.73 -8.93 62.78
C GLN A 155 13.24 -8.86 63.04
N LYS A 156 13.71 -7.75 63.60
CA LYS A 156 15.13 -7.53 63.96
C LYS A 156 15.21 -6.52 65.09
N GLU A 157 16.12 -6.65 66.06
CA GLU A 157 16.38 -5.61 67.08
C GLU A 157 15.09 -5.06 67.79
N GLY A 158 14.09 -5.92 68.01
CA GLY A 158 12.83 -5.54 68.68
C GLY A 158 11.82 -4.76 67.83
N ASP A 159 12.13 -4.46 66.56
CA ASP A 159 11.20 -3.82 65.62
C ASP A 159 10.80 -4.77 64.46
N ILE A 160 9.59 -4.55 63.91
CA ILE A 160 9.06 -5.38 62.81
C ILE A 160 8.91 -4.50 61.57
N ALA A 161 9.58 -4.89 60.50
CA ALA A 161 9.41 -4.29 59.18
C ALA A 161 8.47 -5.15 58.34
N ILE A 162 7.47 -4.53 57.72
CA ILE A 162 6.54 -5.20 56.81
C ILE A 162 6.59 -4.50 55.47
N ALA A 163 6.70 -5.26 54.39
CA ALA A 163 6.63 -4.69 53.04
C ALA A 163 5.68 -5.49 52.17
N ALA A 164 4.89 -4.77 51.37
CA ALA A 164 3.90 -5.35 50.50
C ALA A 164 3.93 -4.65 49.13
N ARG A 165 3.73 -5.40 48.06
CA ARG A 165 3.68 -4.85 46.70
C ARG A 165 2.64 -5.54 45.82
N LYS A 166 2.11 -4.79 44.86
CA LYS A 166 1.23 -5.26 43.78
C LYS A 166 1.77 -4.74 42.44
N GLY A 167 1.53 -5.47 41.34
CA GLY A 167 2.00 -5.05 40.01
C GLY A 167 3.52 -5.19 39.80
N ARG A 168 4.17 -6.25 40.33
CA ARG A 168 5.63 -6.45 40.20
C ARG A 168 6.14 -6.47 38.76
N TYR A 169 5.27 -6.79 37.80
CA TYR A 169 5.59 -6.91 36.38
C TYR A 169 5.33 -5.63 35.58
N HIS A 170 4.90 -4.53 36.19
CA HIS A 170 4.63 -3.26 35.51
C HIS A 170 5.77 -2.85 34.55
N ARG A 171 7.02 -3.01 35.01
CA ARG A 171 8.22 -2.66 34.25
C ARG A 171 8.51 -3.57 33.06
N LEU A 172 7.91 -4.76 33.00
CA LEU A 172 7.96 -5.61 31.81
C LEU A 172 7.30 -4.90 30.62
N GLY A 173 6.28 -4.07 30.87
CA GLY A 173 5.62 -3.31 29.83
C GLY A 173 6.56 -2.35 29.11
N TYR A 174 7.42 -1.63 29.84
CA TYR A 174 8.47 -0.79 29.24
C TYR A 174 9.44 -1.60 28.37
N PHE A 175 9.84 -2.78 28.83
CA PHE A 175 10.72 -3.66 28.07
C PHE A 175 10.07 -4.12 26.77
N LEU A 176 8.83 -4.59 26.85
CA LEU A 176 8.08 -5.10 25.69
C LEU A 176 7.82 -4.00 24.66
N THR A 177 7.49 -2.77 25.07
CA THR A 177 7.25 -1.67 24.11
C THR A 177 8.53 -1.26 23.38
N HIS A 178 9.67 -1.18 24.07
CA HIS A 178 10.93 -0.81 23.42
C HIS A 178 11.47 -1.93 22.55
N LEU A 179 11.37 -3.18 23.02
CA LEU A 179 11.72 -4.34 22.22
C LEU A 179 10.84 -4.44 20.96
N ALA A 180 9.54 -4.16 21.07
CA ALA A 180 8.64 -4.11 19.94
C ALA A 180 9.08 -3.10 18.87
N ILE A 181 9.41 -1.86 19.27
CA ILE A 181 9.92 -0.84 18.36
C ILE A 181 11.19 -1.33 17.65
N VAL A 182 12.14 -1.90 18.41
CA VAL A 182 13.37 -2.46 17.86
C VAL A 182 13.07 -3.56 16.84
N LEU A 183 12.19 -4.50 17.16
CA LEU A 183 11.82 -5.61 16.27
C LEU A 183 11.15 -5.11 14.99
N ILE A 184 10.18 -4.20 15.10
CA ILE A 184 9.45 -3.64 13.94
C ILE A 184 10.42 -2.88 13.03
N CYS A 185 11.24 -1.98 13.59
CA CYS A 185 12.18 -1.18 12.82
C CYS A 185 13.31 -2.03 12.21
N ALA A 186 13.83 -3.03 12.93
CA ALA A 186 14.86 -3.93 12.40
C ALA A 186 14.31 -4.80 11.27
N ALA A 187 13.08 -5.31 11.40
CA ALA A 187 12.41 -6.07 10.35
C ALA A 187 12.09 -5.20 9.12
N ALA A 188 11.68 -3.95 9.32
CA ALA A 188 11.50 -2.99 8.23
C ALA A 188 12.81 -2.71 7.50
N LEU A 189 13.92 -2.52 8.23
CA LEU A 189 15.24 -2.35 7.64
C LEU A 189 15.69 -3.58 6.86
N TYR A 190 15.41 -4.78 7.37
CA TYR A 190 15.69 -6.03 6.68
C TYR A 190 14.92 -6.17 5.36
N ASN A 191 13.68 -5.64 5.31
CA ASN A 191 12.86 -5.60 4.10
C ASN A 191 13.19 -4.42 3.15
N ALA A 192 14.10 -3.51 3.52
CA ALA A 192 14.37 -2.28 2.75
C ALA A 192 15.32 -2.48 1.54
N ASP A 193 15.62 -3.74 1.17
CA ASP A 193 16.49 -4.11 0.04
C ASP A 193 17.86 -3.40 0.04
N VAL A 194 18.45 -3.26 1.24
CA VAL A 194 19.77 -2.63 1.44
C VAL A 194 20.85 -3.19 0.51
N PRO A 195 20.95 -4.53 0.27
CA PRO A 195 21.94 -5.07 -0.66
C PRO A 195 21.78 -4.57 -2.10
N VAL A 196 20.53 -4.44 -2.57
CA VAL A 196 20.22 -3.91 -3.92
C VAL A 196 20.68 -2.46 -4.02
N LYS A 197 20.35 -1.64 -3.02
CA LYS A 197 20.75 -0.22 -2.99
C LYS A 197 22.25 -0.04 -2.92
N TRP A 198 22.93 -0.89 -2.14
CA TRP A 198 24.38 -0.90 -2.07
C TRP A 198 25.01 -1.27 -3.42
N ALA A 199 24.45 -2.26 -4.13
CA ALA A 199 24.89 -2.64 -5.47
C ALA A 199 24.64 -1.53 -6.50
N GLU A 200 23.49 -0.84 -6.43
CA GLU A 200 23.20 0.34 -7.26
C GLU A 200 24.20 1.47 -6.99
N TRP A 201 24.51 1.74 -5.72
CA TRP A 201 25.47 2.77 -5.33
C TRP A 201 26.90 2.48 -5.81
N GLN A 202 27.32 1.21 -5.77
CA GLN A 202 28.59 0.77 -6.36
C GLN A 202 28.57 0.75 -7.90
N GLY A 203 27.41 0.95 -8.51
CA GLY A 203 27.21 0.93 -9.96
C GLY A 203 27.28 -0.46 -10.58
N THR A 204 27.31 -1.53 -9.78
CA THR A 204 27.32 -2.93 -10.24
C THR A 204 25.93 -3.39 -10.68
N LEU A 205 24.88 -2.78 -10.14
CA LEU A 205 23.50 -2.94 -10.55
C LEU A 205 22.97 -1.63 -11.12
N ARG A 206 22.31 -1.66 -12.29
CA ARG A 206 21.77 -0.48 -12.99
C ARG A 206 20.40 -0.80 -13.58
N PRO A 207 19.37 0.02 -13.29
CA PRO A 207 18.06 -0.14 -13.92
C PRO A 207 18.14 -0.03 -15.44
N GLU A 208 17.47 -0.94 -16.14
CA GLU A 208 17.29 -0.90 -17.59
C GLU A 208 16.16 0.09 -17.94
N GLN A 209 16.35 0.91 -18.97
CA GLN A 209 15.40 1.96 -19.36
C GLN A 209 14.54 1.54 -20.56
N ASN A 210 14.97 0.55 -21.34
CA ASN A 210 14.24 0.07 -22.50
C ASN A 210 13.28 -1.07 -22.13
N PHE A 211 12.02 -0.70 -21.84
CA PHE A 211 10.93 -1.63 -21.51
C PHE A 211 10.52 -2.57 -22.66
N ASN A 212 11.02 -2.37 -23.89
CA ASN A 212 10.69 -3.19 -25.04
C ASN A 212 11.69 -4.33 -25.28
N LEU A 213 12.74 -4.46 -24.45
CA LEU A 213 13.72 -5.54 -24.60
C LEU A 213 13.11 -6.89 -24.19
N PRO A 214 13.28 -7.95 -25.01
CA PRO A 214 12.94 -9.30 -24.57
C PRO A 214 13.87 -9.73 -23.43
N LEU A 215 13.38 -10.58 -22.52
CA LEU A 215 14.08 -11.02 -21.31
C LEU A 215 15.52 -11.52 -21.58
N SER A 216 15.74 -12.19 -22.72
CA SER A 216 17.05 -12.74 -23.13
C SER A 216 18.08 -11.68 -23.56
N LYS A 217 17.64 -10.47 -23.92
CA LYS A 217 18.50 -9.36 -24.35
C LYS A 217 18.76 -8.35 -23.23
N ILE A 218 18.18 -8.53 -22.05
CA ILE A 218 18.39 -7.62 -20.92
C ILE A 218 19.81 -7.80 -20.37
N PRO A 219 20.59 -6.71 -20.24
CA PRO A 219 21.97 -6.80 -19.76
C PRO A 219 22.03 -7.34 -18.34
N LYS A 220 23.05 -8.16 -18.04
CA LYS A 220 23.24 -8.75 -16.69
C LYS A 220 23.33 -7.72 -15.57
N SER A 221 23.76 -6.48 -15.88
CA SER A 221 23.79 -5.37 -14.93
C SER A 221 22.42 -4.92 -14.43
N ALA A 222 21.32 -5.34 -15.06
CA ALA A 222 19.96 -5.07 -14.57
C ALA A 222 19.36 -6.23 -13.76
N TRP A 223 20.09 -7.35 -13.60
CA TRP A 223 19.61 -8.52 -12.89
C TRP A 223 20.03 -8.47 -11.42
N MET A 224 19.04 -8.51 -10.53
CA MET A 224 19.26 -8.69 -9.10
C MET A 224 19.70 -10.12 -8.80
N SER A 225 20.33 -10.30 -7.64
CA SER A 225 20.70 -11.63 -7.15
C SER A 225 19.46 -12.52 -6.96
N ALA A 226 19.57 -13.80 -7.32
CA ALA A 226 18.52 -14.78 -7.04
C ALA A 226 18.28 -15.01 -5.54
N ASN A 227 19.30 -14.74 -4.71
CA ASN A 227 19.23 -14.87 -3.26
C ASN A 227 18.88 -13.54 -2.56
N ASN A 228 18.25 -12.60 -3.28
CA ASN A 228 17.81 -11.34 -2.70
C ASN A 228 16.83 -11.61 -1.53
N PRO A 229 17.09 -11.11 -0.31
CA PRO A 229 16.29 -11.43 0.87
C PRO A 229 14.85 -10.94 0.76
N ALA A 230 14.65 -9.77 0.16
CA ALA A 230 13.35 -9.19 -0.12
C ALA A 230 13.30 -8.66 -1.55
N TYR A 231 12.10 -8.57 -2.11
CA TYR A 231 11.86 -7.97 -3.42
C TYR A 231 10.37 -7.72 -3.62
N ARG A 232 10.04 -6.80 -4.52
CA ARG A 232 8.67 -6.56 -4.99
C ARG A 232 8.70 -6.23 -6.47
N GLY A 233 8.31 -7.20 -7.28
CA GLY A 233 8.21 -7.03 -8.73
C GLY A 233 6.81 -7.30 -9.26
N ILE A 234 6.58 -6.86 -10.48
CA ILE A 234 5.33 -7.07 -11.23
C ILE A 234 5.68 -7.83 -12.51
N ILE A 235 4.78 -8.70 -12.95
CA ILE A 235 4.77 -9.32 -14.26
C ILE A 235 3.39 -9.21 -14.87
N THR A 236 3.33 -9.02 -16.18
CA THR A 236 2.11 -9.22 -16.96
C THR A 236 2.27 -10.52 -17.73
N LEU A 237 1.43 -11.51 -17.43
CA LEU A 237 1.54 -12.85 -17.99
C LEU A 237 0.28 -13.15 -18.81
N PRO A 238 0.39 -13.32 -20.14
CA PRO A 238 -0.73 -13.81 -20.95
C PRO A 238 -1.15 -15.23 -20.58
N GLU A 239 -2.40 -15.58 -20.80
CA GLU A 239 -2.90 -16.94 -20.60
C GLU A 239 -2.10 -17.95 -21.43
N GLY A 240 -1.73 -19.06 -20.78
CA GLY A 240 -0.88 -20.11 -21.34
C GLY A 240 0.62 -19.81 -21.31
N GLN A 241 1.04 -18.62 -20.89
CA GLN A 241 2.46 -18.26 -20.80
C GLN A 241 3.06 -18.57 -19.43
N THR A 242 4.40 -18.60 -19.39
CA THR A 242 5.18 -18.86 -18.19
C THR A 242 6.25 -17.78 -18.00
N ALA A 243 6.46 -17.34 -16.76
CA ALA A 243 7.51 -16.41 -16.38
C ALA A 243 8.40 -17.01 -15.26
N ASN A 244 9.68 -16.65 -15.26
CA ASN A 244 10.68 -17.08 -14.26
C ASN A 244 11.39 -15.89 -13.61
N ALA A 245 10.95 -14.67 -13.89
CA ALA A 245 11.49 -13.43 -13.34
C ALA A 245 10.38 -12.39 -13.26
N VAL A 246 10.53 -11.43 -12.35
CA VAL A 246 9.64 -10.26 -12.22
C VAL A 246 10.40 -8.95 -12.34
N PHE A 247 9.69 -7.87 -12.67
CA PHE A 247 10.29 -6.56 -12.88
C PHE A 247 9.98 -5.63 -11.72
N GLU A 248 11.01 -5.09 -11.08
CA GLU A 248 10.90 -4.07 -10.03
C GLU A 248 11.17 -2.69 -10.64
N LEU A 249 10.22 -1.77 -10.52
CA LEU A 249 10.39 -0.39 -11.01
C LEU A 249 11.44 0.34 -10.17
N ALA A 250 12.44 0.90 -10.85
CA ALA A 250 13.57 1.58 -10.24
C ALA A 250 13.89 2.86 -11.03
N GLY A 251 13.37 3.99 -10.53
CA GLY A 251 13.57 5.29 -11.14
C GLY A 251 12.83 5.45 -12.47
N ASN A 252 13.56 5.72 -13.56
CA ASN A 252 13.02 5.74 -14.93
C ASN A 252 13.12 4.38 -15.65
N GLY A 253 13.61 3.35 -14.96
CA GLY A 253 13.81 2.02 -15.51
C GLY A 253 13.29 0.92 -14.60
N TYR A 254 13.83 -0.27 -14.79
CA TYR A 254 13.46 -1.45 -14.03
C TYR A 254 14.65 -2.36 -13.75
N LEU A 255 14.54 -3.15 -12.69
CA LEU A 255 15.45 -4.22 -12.33
C LEU A 255 14.73 -5.56 -12.51
N VAL A 256 15.49 -6.60 -12.86
CA VAL A 256 14.97 -7.95 -13.04
C VAL A 256 15.27 -8.79 -11.81
N GLN A 257 14.22 -9.27 -11.14
CA GLN A 257 14.35 -10.25 -10.06
C GLN A 257 14.10 -11.66 -10.62
N PRO A 258 15.11 -12.53 -10.70
CA PRO A 258 14.88 -13.94 -10.98
C PRO A 258 14.09 -14.58 -9.83
N LEU A 259 13.17 -15.48 -10.18
CA LEU A 259 12.33 -16.22 -9.24
C LEU A 259 12.90 -17.63 -8.99
N PRO A 260 12.71 -18.19 -7.78
CA PRO A 260 13.13 -19.56 -7.47
C PRO A 260 12.23 -20.64 -8.10
N PHE A 261 11.15 -20.23 -8.76
CA PHE A 261 10.17 -21.08 -9.45
C PHE A 261 9.69 -20.40 -10.72
N ARG A 262 9.00 -21.15 -11.58
CA ARG A 262 8.31 -20.64 -12.76
C ARG A 262 6.83 -20.47 -12.47
N ILE A 263 6.28 -19.32 -12.80
CA ILE A 263 4.86 -18.99 -12.68
C ILE A 263 4.21 -19.20 -14.05
N HIS A 264 3.22 -20.08 -14.13
CA HIS A 264 2.42 -20.30 -15.33
C HIS A 264 1.00 -19.80 -15.09
N LEU A 265 0.47 -18.97 -16.00
CA LEU A 265 -0.94 -18.57 -15.96
C LEU A 265 -1.75 -19.55 -16.79
N GLN A 266 -2.55 -20.38 -16.12
CA GLN A 266 -3.43 -21.33 -16.80
C GLN A 266 -4.65 -20.61 -17.40
N SER A 267 -5.27 -19.72 -16.63
CA SER A 267 -6.44 -18.94 -17.07
C SER A 267 -6.64 -17.71 -16.18
N PHE A 268 -7.26 -16.67 -16.74
CA PHE A 268 -7.74 -15.50 -16.02
C PHE A 268 -9.21 -15.27 -16.33
N HIS A 269 -10.01 -15.02 -15.29
CA HIS A 269 -11.43 -14.76 -15.45
C HIS A 269 -11.89 -13.61 -14.56
N ILE A 270 -12.82 -12.82 -15.10
CA ILE A 270 -13.52 -11.74 -14.38
C ILE A 270 -14.97 -12.16 -14.21
N SER A 271 -15.42 -12.27 -12.96
CA SER A 271 -16.84 -12.44 -12.67
C SER A 271 -17.48 -11.08 -12.45
N TYR A 272 -18.72 -10.91 -12.90
CA TYR A 272 -19.46 -9.64 -12.80
C TYR A 272 -20.71 -9.81 -11.94
N TYR A 273 -21.17 -8.73 -11.30
CA TYR A 273 -22.51 -8.65 -10.75
C TYR A 273 -23.56 -8.53 -11.87
N SER A 274 -24.83 -8.76 -11.57
CA SER A 274 -25.95 -8.54 -12.50
C SER A 274 -26.05 -7.09 -12.99
N THR A 275 -25.48 -6.14 -12.23
CA THR A 275 -25.35 -4.72 -12.59
C THR A 275 -24.29 -4.45 -13.66
N GLY A 276 -23.45 -5.44 -14.01
CA GLY A 276 -22.34 -5.30 -14.95
C GLY A 276 -21.03 -4.80 -14.32
N MET A 277 -21.00 -4.56 -13.01
CA MET A 277 -19.76 -4.21 -12.30
C MET A 277 -18.89 -5.45 -12.05
N PRO A 278 -17.56 -5.39 -12.22
CA PRO A 278 -16.66 -6.48 -11.85
C PRO A 278 -16.81 -6.84 -10.36
N LYS A 279 -16.99 -8.12 -10.09
CA LYS A 279 -17.12 -8.70 -8.74
C LYS A 279 -15.80 -9.30 -8.26
N ASP A 280 -15.10 -10.01 -9.14
CA ASP A 280 -13.95 -10.81 -8.76
C ASP A 280 -13.01 -11.00 -9.95
N PHE A 281 -11.71 -11.02 -9.67
CA PHE A 281 -10.65 -11.22 -10.66
C PHE A 281 -9.83 -12.41 -10.21
N THR A 282 -9.88 -13.50 -10.98
CA THR A 282 -9.28 -14.78 -10.61
C THR A 282 -8.25 -15.21 -11.63
N SER A 283 -7.01 -15.36 -11.19
CA SER A 283 -5.91 -15.97 -11.95
C SER A 283 -5.64 -17.37 -11.45
N ARG A 284 -5.86 -18.39 -12.27
CA ARG A 284 -5.42 -19.76 -11.95
C ARG A 284 -3.95 -19.92 -12.30
N VAL A 285 -3.13 -20.09 -11.27
CA VAL A 285 -1.67 -20.11 -11.38
C VAL A 285 -1.14 -21.49 -11.02
N ILE A 286 -0.16 -21.95 -11.81
CA ILE A 286 0.63 -23.15 -11.53
C ILE A 286 2.08 -22.74 -11.33
N LEU A 287 2.65 -23.12 -10.19
CA LEU A 287 4.06 -22.94 -9.89
C LEU A 287 4.82 -24.22 -10.25
N TYR A 288 5.87 -24.09 -11.03
CA TYR A 288 6.78 -25.17 -11.38
C TYR A 288 8.16 -24.94 -10.79
N SER A 289 8.85 -26.02 -10.42
CA SER A 289 10.26 -25.96 -10.10
C SER A 289 11.06 -25.56 -11.34
N PRO A 290 12.32 -25.11 -11.17
CA PRO A 290 13.23 -24.92 -12.31
C PRO A 290 13.34 -26.18 -13.18
N GLN A 291 13.24 -27.37 -12.58
CA GLN A 291 13.25 -28.68 -13.26
C GLN A 291 11.90 -29.09 -13.87
N GLY A 292 10.83 -28.32 -13.67
CA GLY A 292 9.51 -28.58 -14.26
C GLY A 292 8.55 -29.43 -13.44
N LYS A 293 8.88 -29.75 -12.18
CA LYS A 293 7.93 -30.40 -11.28
C LYS A 293 6.88 -29.39 -10.81
N VAL A 294 5.59 -29.77 -10.79
CA VAL A 294 4.54 -28.93 -10.19
C VAL A 294 4.81 -28.79 -8.68
N LEU A 295 4.93 -27.55 -8.22
CA LEU A 295 5.14 -27.19 -6.82
C LEU A 295 3.82 -26.86 -6.13
N LYS A 296 2.96 -26.09 -6.79
CA LYS A 296 1.67 -25.66 -6.26
C LYS A 296 0.75 -25.21 -7.38
N THR A 297 -0.54 -25.49 -7.24
CA THR A 297 -1.59 -24.96 -8.12
C THR A 297 -2.65 -24.29 -7.26
N GLY A 298 -3.20 -23.17 -7.73
CA GLY A 298 -4.31 -22.52 -7.04
C GLY A 298 -4.71 -21.20 -7.67
N ASP A 299 -5.71 -20.57 -7.07
CA ASP A 299 -6.27 -19.33 -7.55
C ASP A 299 -5.66 -18.14 -6.80
N VAL A 300 -5.21 -17.15 -7.56
CA VAL A 300 -4.78 -15.84 -7.05
C VAL A 300 -5.92 -14.87 -7.32
N ARG A 301 -6.42 -14.23 -6.26
CA ARG A 301 -7.53 -13.27 -6.34
C ARG A 301 -7.15 -11.95 -5.67
N VAL A 302 -7.92 -10.90 -5.93
CA VAL A 302 -7.74 -9.61 -5.23
C VAL A 302 -7.85 -9.85 -3.72
N ASN A 303 -6.89 -9.34 -2.94
CA ASN A 303 -6.74 -9.53 -1.49
C ASN A 303 -6.54 -10.99 -1.00
N HIS A 304 -6.51 -11.97 -1.90
CA HIS A 304 -6.24 -13.37 -1.56
C HIS A 304 -5.04 -13.88 -2.37
N PRO A 305 -3.81 -13.61 -1.89
CA PRO A 305 -2.59 -14.02 -2.58
C PRO A 305 -2.35 -15.52 -2.49
N MET A 306 -1.64 -16.06 -3.47
CA MET A 306 -1.01 -17.38 -3.35
C MET A 306 0.35 -17.23 -2.69
N ALA A 307 0.60 -18.00 -1.62
CA ALA A 307 1.88 -18.05 -0.95
C ALA A 307 2.63 -19.37 -1.24
N TYR A 308 3.93 -19.28 -1.51
CA TYR A 308 4.84 -20.42 -1.64
C TYR A 308 6.25 -20.01 -1.21
N ASP A 309 6.85 -20.75 -0.27
CA ASP A 309 8.22 -20.54 0.23
C ASP A 309 8.55 -19.07 0.62
N GLY A 310 7.63 -18.44 1.37
CA GLY A 310 7.76 -17.05 1.79
C GLY A 310 7.57 -16.00 0.69
N VAL A 311 7.26 -16.42 -0.53
CA VAL A 311 6.89 -15.56 -1.66
C VAL A 311 5.37 -15.51 -1.81
N TYR A 312 4.84 -14.32 -2.00
CA TYR A 312 3.41 -14.05 -2.15
C TYR A 312 3.13 -13.49 -3.55
N ILE A 313 2.15 -14.06 -4.23
CA ILE A 313 1.72 -13.66 -5.58
C ILE A 313 0.33 -13.05 -5.45
N TYR A 314 0.19 -11.78 -5.80
CA TYR A 314 -1.04 -11.01 -5.74
C TYR A 314 -1.56 -10.71 -7.13
N GLN A 315 -2.88 -10.75 -7.29
CA GLN A 315 -3.54 -10.19 -8.46
C GLN A 315 -3.50 -8.66 -8.36
N SER A 316 -2.75 -8.00 -9.25
CA SER A 316 -2.56 -6.54 -9.19
C SER A 316 -3.23 -5.77 -10.33
N SER A 317 -3.25 -6.33 -11.54
CA SER A 317 -3.83 -5.68 -12.72
C SER A 317 -4.19 -6.71 -13.78
N PHE A 318 -4.79 -6.30 -14.88
CA PHE A 318 -5.06 -7.16 -16.03
C PHE A 318 -5.00 -6.34 -17.31
N SER A 319 -4.76 -6.99 -18.43
CA SER A 319 -4.74 -6.37 -19.75
C SER A 319 -5.11 -7.37 -20.83
N ASP A 320 -5.19 -6.91 -22.07
CA ASP A 320 -5.14 -7.80 -23.22
C ASP A 320 -3.80 -8.55 -23.26
N GLY A 321 -3.85 -9.85 -23.57
CA GLY A 321 -2.70 -10.75 -23.64
C GLY A 321 -2.20 -11.04 -25.05
N GLY A 322 -2.51 -10.17 -26.01
CA GLY A 322 -2.21 -10.39 -27.43
C GLY A 322 -3.35 -11.08 -28.16
N SER A 323 -4.58 -10.60 -27.97
CA SER A 323 -5.77 -11.08 -28.67
C SER A 323 -5.55 -11.03 -30.19
N LEU A 324 -6.04 -12.04 -30.90
CA LEU A 324 -6.01 -12.05 -32.36
C LEU A 324 -7.21 -11.26 -32.87
N LEU A 325 -6.96 -10.25 -33.70
CA LEU A 325 -8.00 -9.40 -34.27
C LEU A 325 -8.11 -9.68 -35.76
N HIS A 326 -9.35 -9.86 -36.24
CA HIS A 326 -9.67 -9.93 -37.66
C HIS A 326 -10.43 -8.67 -38.06
N MET A 327 -9.89 -7.93 -39.01
CA MET A 327 -10.36 -6.62 -39.42
C MET A 327 -10.66 -6.59 -40.91
N LYS A 328 -11.62 -5.73 -41.27
CA LYS A 328 -11.93 -5.34 -42.63
C LYS A 328 -11.37 -3.95 -42.91
N THR A 329 -10.74 -3.78 -44.07
CA THR A 329 -10.19 -2.51 -44.55
C THR A 329 -11.06 -1.95 -45.65
N TYR A 330 -11.71 -0.81 -45.42
CA TYR A 330 -12.55 -0.13 -46.40
C TYR A 330 -11.79 1.07 -46.97
N LEU A 331 -11.42 1.02 -48.24
CA LEU A 331 -10.73 2.11 -48.92
C LEU A 331 -11.71 3.27 -49.17
N LEU A 332 -11.32 4.49 -48.82
CA LEU A 332 -12.10 5.71 -49.09
C LEU A 332 -11.86 6.25 -50.51
N GLY A 333 -10.81 5.78 -51.20
CA GLY A 333 -10.48 6.12 -52.59
C GLY A 333 -11.01 5.14 -53.63
N ALA A 334 -10.61 5.34 -54.89
CA ALA A 334 -11.10 4.71 -56.13
C ALA A 334 -10.97 3.17 -56.30
N SER A 335 -11.34 2.38 -55.30
CA SER A 335 -11.38 0.92 -55.40
C SER A 335 -12.77 0.44 -54.99
N GLY A 336 -13.31 -0.50 -55.78
CA GLY A 336 -14.65 -1.05 -55.61
C GLY A 336 -14.88 -1.79 -54.28
N PRO A 337 -16.04 -2.47 -54.15
CA PRO A 337 -16.74 -2.65 -52.87
C PRO A 337 -16.20 -3.75 -51.95
N ALA A 338 -15.21 -4.54 -52.35
CA ALA A 338 -14.72 -5.64 -51.52
C ALA A 338 -13.72 -5.12 -50.46
N PRO A 339 -14.06 -5.16 -49.15
CA PRO A 339 -13.10 -4.79 -48.13
C PRO A 339 -11.93 -5.76 -48.14
N GLY A 340 -10.71 -5.23 -48.12
CA GLY A 340 -9.54 -6.04 -47.81
C GLY A 340 -9.64 -6.62 -46.40
N THR A 341 -8.88 -7.68 -46.13
CA THR A 341 -8.81 -8.31 -44.81
C THR A 341 -7.45 -8.08 -44.20
N LEU A 342 -7.42 -7.68 -42.93
CA LEU A 342 -6.20 -7.52 -42.15
C LEU A 342 -6.35 -8.31 -40.85
N SER A 343 -5.37 -9.12 -40.49
CA SER A 343 -5.39 -9.87 -39.23
C SER A 343 -4.05 -9.75 -38.52
N GLY A 344 -4.09 -9.67 -37.19
CA GLY A 344 -2.89 -9.59 -36.38
C GLY A 344 -3.19 -9.57 -34.90
N ARG A 345 -2.16 -9.76 -34.09
CA ARG A 345 -2.28 -9.74 -32.63
C ARG A 345 -2.08 -8.34 -32.08
N VAL A 346 -2.80 -8.02 -31.02
CA VAL A 346 -2.51 -6.83 -30.20
C VAL A 346 -1.03 -6.84 -29.79
N GLY A 347 -0.36 -5.71 -29.95
CA GLY A 347 1.09 -5.54 -29.77
C GLY A 347 1.91 -5.69 -31.07
N GLN A 348 1.32 -6.12 -32.18
CA GLN A 348 2.01 -6.24 -33.47
C GLN A 348 1.82 -5.00 -34.35
N THR A 349 2.85 -4.73 -35.16
CA THR A 349 2.77 -3.81 -36.31
C THR A 349 2.47 -4.61 -37.57
N LEU A 350 1.42 -4.22 -38.28
CA LEU A 350 0.98 -4.85 -39.54
C LEU A 350 1.21 -3.88 -40.71
N GLN A 351 1.39 -4.41 -41.91
CA GLN A 351 1.41 -3.60 -43.14
C GLN A 351 0.03 -3.64 -43.80
N ALA A 352 -0.55 -2.47 -44.10
CA ALA A 352 -1.84 -2.37 -44.76
C ALA A 352 -1.71 -2.55 -46.29
N GLY A 353 -1.46 -3.79 -46.73
CA GLY A 353 -1.20 -4.11 -48.14
C GLY A 353 0.10 -3.46 -48.67
N ASN A 354 0.16 -3.17 -49.98
CA ASN A 354 1.33 -2.55 -50.63
C ASN A 354 1.33 -1.00 -50.55
N SER A 355 0.51 -0.42 -49.69
CA SER A 355 0.27 1.03 -49.64
C SER A 355 1.32 1.82 -48.86
N GLY A 356 2.24 1.13 -48.17
CA GLY A 356 3.27 1.74 -47.32
C GLY A 356 2.77 2.19 -45.94
N TYR A 357 1.50 1.95 -45.59
CA TYR A 357 0.95 2.27 -44.28
C TYR A 357 1.21 1.15 -43.27
N ALA A 358 1.74 1.50 -42.10
CA ALA A 358 1.93 0.57 -40.99
C ALA A 358 0.84 0.78 -39.92
N VAL A 359 0.28 -0.32 -39.42
CA VAL A 359 -0.79 -0.34 -38.42
C VAL A 359 -0.29 -1.02 -37.15
N ASP A 360 -0.04 -0.23 -36.12
CA ASP A 360 0.31 -0.71 -34.79
C ASP A 360 -0.95 -1.04 -34.00
N LEU A 361 -1.22 -2.31 -33.76
CA LEU A 361 -2.31 -2.73 -32.88
C LEU A 361 -1.90 -2.51 -31.42
N LYS A 362 -2.53 -1.56 -30.73
CA LYS A 362 -2.12 -1.17 -29.37
C LYS A 362 -2.91 -1.86 -28.27
N ASN A 363 -4.24 -1.92 -28.40
CA ASN A 363 -5.07 -2.47 -27.34
C ASN A 363 -6.38 -3.06 -27.87
N PHE A 364 -6.93 -4.02 -27.14
CA PHE A 364 -8.28 -4.54 -27.33
C PHE A 364 -9.03 -4.52 -25.99
N ASN A 365 -10.24 -3.99 -25.99
CA ASN A 365 -11.13 -3.99 -24.84
C ASN A 365 -12.40 -4.74 -25.21
N LEU A 366 -12.67 -5.84 -24.50
CA LEU A 366 -13.88 -6.64 -24.69
C LEU A 366 -15.14 -5.90 -24.22
N TYR A 367 -15.02 -5.10 -23.17
CA TYR A 367 -16.12 -4.36 -22.54
C TYR A 367 -15.81 -2.87 -22.47
N ASN A 368 -16.69 -2.04 -23.02
CA ASN A 368 -16.61 -0.58 -22.95
C ASN A 368 -17.80 -0.04 -22.16
N ILE A 369 -17.67 -0.03 -20.83
CA ILE A 369 -18.73 0.41 -19.92
C ILE A 369 -18.67 1.93 -19.78
N VAL A 370 -19.72 2.63 -20.22
CA VAL A 370 -19.85 4.08 -20.12
C VAL A 370 -21.15 4.47 -19.41
N PRO A 371 -21.23 5.65 -18.77
CA PRO A 371 -22.51 6.17 -18.29
C PRO A 371 -23.49 6.36 -19.46
N LYS A 372 -24.75 5.96 -19.29
CA LYS A 372 -25.79 6.12 -20.34
C LYS A 372 -25.96 7.58 -20.78
N ALA A 373 -25.86 8.52 -19.84
CA ALA A 373 -25.92 9.94 -20.14
C ALA A 373 -24.79 10.42 -21.09
N ALA A 374 -23.62 9.78 -21.05
CA ALA A 374 -22.49 10.14 -21.91
C ALA A 374 -22.73 9.80 -23.39
N VAL A 375 -23.71 8.93 -23.68
CA VAL A 375 -24.09 8.52 -25.05
C VAL A 375 -25.50 8.98 -25.44
N GLY A 376 -26.10 9.88 -24.65
CA GLY A 376 -27.44 10.43 -24.92
C GLY A 376 -28.58 9.48 -24.56
N GLU A 377 -28.32 8.39 -23.83
CA GLU A 377 -29.36 7.48 -23.33
C GLU A 377 -29.85 7.89 -21.94
N LYS A 378 -31.16 7.72 -21.70
CA LYS A 378 -31.75 7.97 -20.38
C LYS A 378 -31.26 6.94 -19.37
N ALA A 379 -30.69 7.41 -18.26
CA ALA A 379 -30.31 6.54 -17.15
C ALA A 379 -31.55 5.96 -16.47
N THR A 380 -31.53 4.65 -16.20
CA THR A 380 -32.57 3.94 -15.43
C THR A 380 -32.06 3.64 -14.02
N PRO A 381 -32.88 3.77 -12.96
CA PRO A 381 -32.48 3.40 -11.60
C PRO A 381 -31.91 1.98 -11.55
N GLY A 382 -30.72 1.80 -10.96
CA GLY A 382 -30.02 0.50 -10.86
C GLY A 382 -29.15 0.10 -12.07
N HIS A 383 -29.32 0.74 -13.24
CA HIS A 383 -28.51 0.49 -14.44
C HIS A 383 -28.08 1.80 -15.12
N PRO A 384 -27.20 2.60 -14.48
CA PRO A 384 -26.76 3.89 -15.00
C PRO A 384 -25.73 3.78 -16.14
N THR A 385 -25.22 2.59 -16.41
CA THR A 385 -24.16 2.33 -17.38
C THR A 385 -24.65 1.48 -18.54
N LEU A 386 -23.95 1.59 -19.67
CA LEU A 386 -24.14 0.82 -20.89
C LEU A 386 -22.79 0.26 -21.34
N ASN A 387 -22.76 -1.01 -21.73
CA ASN A 387 -21.60 -1.58 -22.39
C ASN A 387 -21.73 -1.39 -23.92
N LEU A 388 -20.79 -0.65 -24.52
CA LEU A 388 -20.74 -0.39 -25.96
C LEU A 388 -20.13 -1.54 -26.77
N GLY A 389 -19.87 -2.68 -26.13
CA GLY A 389 -19.28 -3.85 -26.77
C GLY A 389 -17.77 -3.73 -27.00
N PRO A 390 -17.20 -4.63 -27.82
CA PRO A 390 -15.77 -4.66 -28.06
C PRO A 390 -15.26 -3.42 -28.80
N SER A 391 -14.06 -2.98 -28.44
CA SER A 391 -13.33 -1.94 -29.18
C SER A 391 -11.86 -2.29 -29.28
N PHE A 392 -11.19 -1.76 -30.30
CA PHE A 392 -9.74 -1.85 -30.41
C PHE A 392 -9.14 -0.49 -30.73
N THR A 393 -7.91 -0.29 -30.25
CA THR A 393 -7.12 0.92 -30.43
C THR A 393 -5.87 0.59 -31.22
N TYR A 394 -5.57 1.42 -32.22
CA TYR A 394 -4.43 1.23 -33.10
C TYR A 394 -3.87 2.58 -33.56
N ILE A 395 -2.60 2.59 -33.93
CA ILE A 395 -1.94 3.75 -34.54
C ILE A 395 -1.65 3.42 -36.00
N ILE A 396 -2.04 4.29 -36.91
CA ILE A 396 -1.64 4.18 -38.31
C ILE A 396 -0.52 5.17 -38.56
N HIS A 397 0.59 4.68 -39.09
CA HIS A 397 1.71 5.46 -39.61
C HIS A 397 1.59 5.55 -41.13
N ASN A 398 1.60 6.77 -41.66
CA ASN A 398 1.63 6.98 -43.10
C ASN A 398 3.07 6.88 -43.65
N PRO A 399 3.24 6.74 -44.98
CA PRO A 399 4.58 6.69 -45.60
C PRO A 399 5.45 7.92 -45.32
N ASP A 400 4.83 9.08 -45.06
CA ASP A 400 5.50 10.34 -44.76
C ASP A 400 5.93 10.48 -43.28
N GLY A 401 5.68 9.45 -42.45
CA GLY A 401 6.09 9.39 -41.04
C GLY A 401 5.13 10.04 -40.04
N GLN A 402 4.00 10.60 -40.48
CA GLN A 402 2.94 11.07 -39.60
C GLN A 402 2.15 9.89 -39.02
N ALA A 403 1.57 10.08 -37.84
CA ALA A 403 0.81 9.05 -37.14
C ALA A 403 -0.52 9.60 -36.61
N ALA A 404 -1.56 8.79 -36.67
CA ALA A 404 -2.82 9.06 -35.99
C ALA A 404 -3.28 7.82 -35.21
N GLU A 405 -3.81 8.05 -34.02
CA GLU A 405 -4.39 7.00 -33.19
C GLU A 405 -5.90 6.93 -33.40
N PHE A 406 -6.41 5.71 -33.51
CA PHE A 406 -7.80 5.40 -33.74
C PHE A 406 -8.34 4.50 -32.63
N LYS A 407 -9.61 4.69 -32.28
CA LYS A 407 -10.39 3.79 -31.45
C LYS A 407 -11.67 3.42 -32.18
N THR A 408 -11.83 2.14 -32.48
CA THR A 408 -12.97 1.65 -33.26
C THR A 408 -13.83 0.73 -32.42
N TYR A 409 -15.15 0.94 -32.45
CA TYR A 409 -16.13 0.07 -31.81
C TYR A 409 -16.66 -0.96 -32.81
N MET A 410 -16.74 -2.22 -32.39
CA MET A 410 -17.25 -3.31 -33.22
C MET A 410 -18.77 -3.27 -33.35
N THR A 411 -19.47 -2.95 -32.26
CA THR A 411 -20.93 -2.94 -32.22
C THR A 411 -21.48 -1.60 -32.72
N PRO A 412 -22.41 -1.59 -33.70
CA PRO A 412 -23.06 -0.37 -34.13
C PRO A 412 -23.85 0.31 -33.00
N MET A 413 -23.73 1.62 -32.87
CA MET A 413 -24.51 2.42 -31.92
C MET A 413 -25.79 2.92 -32.61
N ARG A 414 -26.95 2.79 -31.96
CA ARG A 414 -28.21 3.24 -32.54
C ARG A 414 -28.57 4.65 -32.07
N ARG A 415 -28.97 5.52 -33.00
CA ARG A 415 -29.55 6.84 -32.72
C ARG A 415 -30.78 7.01 -33.61
N GLU A 416 -31.93 7.29 -33.00
CA GLU A 416 -33.20 7.51 -33.72
C GLU A 416 -33.56 6.39 -34.72
N GLY A 417 -33.21 5.14 -34.38
CA GLY A 417 -33.43 3.94 -35.20
C GLY A 417 -32.34 3.65 -36.23
N GLN A 418 -31.51 4.63 -36.62
CA GLN A 418 -30.36 4.45 -37.51
C GLN A 418 -29.16 3.89 -36.73
N GLY A 419 -28.51 2.86 -37.29
CA GLY A 419 -27.26 2.33 -36.75
C GLY A 419 -26.05 3.11 -37.27
N PHE A 420 -25.04 3.28 -36.43
CA PHE A 420 -23.79 3.96 -36.75
C PHE A 420 -22.60 3.12 -36.34
N PHE A 421 -21.68 2.92 -37.27
CA PHE A 421 -20.32 2.53 -36.97
C PHE A 421 -19.59 3.76 -36.43
N VAL A 422 -18.95 3.61 -35.27
CA VAL A 422 -18.32 4.72 -34.56
C VAL A 422 -16.84 4.47 -34.46
N GLN A 423 -16.08 5.47 -34.89
CA GLN A 423 -14.63 5.49 -34.80
C GLN A 423 -14.17 6.85 -34.29
N GLY A 424 -13.35 6.84 -33.24
CA GLY A 424 -12.63 8.01 -32.77
C GLY A 424 -11.25 8.06 -33.40
N TYR A 425 -10.75 9.25 -33.75
CA TYR A 425 -9.37 9.46 -34.17
C TYR A 425 -8.75 10.72 -33.53
N ARG A 426 -7.43 10.73 -33.38
CA ARG A 426 -6.63 11.87 -32.93
C ARG A 426 -5.22 11.79 -33.49
N GLU A 427 -4.64 12.94 -33.83
CA GLU A 427 -3.26 13.03 -34.36
C GLU A 427 -2.20 13.10 -33.25
N ALA A 428 -2.58 13.57 -32.06
CA ALA A 428 -1.70 13.64 -30.89
C ALA A 428 -2.39 13.05 -29.66
N LEU A 429 -1.61 12.38 -28.79
CA LEU A 429 -2.12 11.76 -27.56
C LEU A 429 -2.69 12.76 -26.55
N SER A 430 -2.31 14.03 -26.64
CA SER A 430 -2.86 15.13 -25.83
C SER A 430 -4.22 15.63 -26.33
N HIS A 431 -4.58 15.35 -27.59
CA HIS A 431 -5.84 15.80 -28.18
C HIS A 431 -6.99 14.87 -27.78
N ALA A 432 -8.19 15.46 -27.65
CA ALA A 432 -9.42 14.70 -27.53
C ALA A 432 -9.74 13.96 -28.84
N TYR A 433 -10.37 12.79 -28.75
CA TYR A 433 -10.83 12.08 -29.93
C TYR A 433 -11.91 12.88 -30.67
N ARG A 434 -11.74 12.98 -31.99
CA ARG A 434 -12.81 13.35 -32.92
C ARG A 434 -13.51 12.08 -33.36
N TYR A 435 -14.84 12.06 -33.32
CA TYR A 435 -15.62 10.87 -33.64
C TYR A 435 -16.31 11.02 -34.99
N ILE A 436 -16.12 10.02 -35.85
CA ILE A 436 -16.91 9.85 -37.07
C ILE A 436 -18.04 8.85 -36.83
N TYR A 437 -19.19 9.17 -37.40
CA TYR A 437 -20.39 8.33 -37.35
C TYR A 437 -20.76 7.94 -38.77
N ILE A 438 -20.52 6.68 -39.12
CA ILE A 438 -20.80 6.15 -40.47
C ILE A 438 -22.10 5.33 -40.41
N PRO A 439 -23.14 5.66 -41.19
CA PRO A 439 -24.38 4.92 -41.13
C PRO A 439 -24.17 3.47 -41.56
N THR A 440 -24.68 2.54 -40.75
CA THR A 440 -24.70 1.13 -41.10
C THR A 440 -25.95 0.82 -41.89
N GLY A 441 -25.82 0.00 -42.93
CA GLY A 441 -26.96 -0.53 -43.68
C GLY A 441 -27.76 -1.56 -42.87
N PRO A 442 -28.79 -2.18 -43.47
CA PRO A 442 -29.66 -3.16 -42.80
C PRO A 442 -28.93 -4.37 -42.21
N ASN A 443 -27.79 -4.75 -42.81
CA ASN A 443 -26.93 -5.84 -42.34
C ASN A 443 -25.98 -5.43 -41.19
N GLY A 444 -26.07 -4.21 -40.68
CA GLY A 444 -25.21 -3.68 -39.62
C GLY A 444 -23.79 -3.32 -40.06
N SER A 445 -23.48 -3.43 -41.36
CA SER A 445 -22.17 -3.08 -41.94
C SER A 445 -22.19 -1.68 -42.56
N ILE A 446 -21.02 -1.06 -42.70
CA ILE A 446 -20.83 0.18 -43.46
C ILE A 446 -20.80 -0.03 -44.98
N GLY A 447 -20.93 -1.27 -45.46
CA GLY A 447 -20.85 -1.62 -46.89
C GLY A 447 -21.74 -0.75 -47.78
N LEU A 448 -23.02 -0.57 -47.42
CA LEU A 448 -23.95 0.26 -48.20
C LEU A 448 -23.50 1.72 -48.32
N PHE A 449 -22.89 2.27 -47.26
CA PHE A 449 -22.33 3.62 -47.30
C PHE A 449 -21.10 3.67 -48.21
N MET A 450 -20.24 2.65 -48.15
CA MET A 450 -19.06 2.56 -49.01
C MET A 450 -19.44 2.42 -50.50
N ASP A 451 -20.47 1.63 -50.80
CA ASP A 451 -21.05 1.51 -52.15
C ASP A 451 -21.57 2.87 -52.65
N TYR A 452 -22.27 3.60 -51.78
CA TYR A 452 -22.77 4.94 -52.09
C TYR A 452 -21.64 5.95 -52.31
N LEU A 453 -20.61 5.96 -51.44
CA LEU A 453 -19.43 6.80 -51.59
C LEU A 453 -18.69 6.51 -52.91
N ALA A 454 -18.49 5.23 -53.24
CA ALA A 454 -17.82 4.83 -54.48
C ALA A 454 -18.61 5.28 -55.73
N ALA A 455 -19.95 5.15 -55.68
CA ALA A 455 -20.82 5.60 -56.77
C ALA A 455 -20.79 7.13 -56.96
N LEU A 456 -20.80 7.89 -55.85
CA LEU A 456 -20.66 9.36 -55.91
C LEU A 456 -19.32 9.79 -56.49
N GLN A 457 -18.23 9.14 -56.08
CA GLN A 457 -16.90 9.43 -56.63
C GLN A 457 -16.80 9.06 -58.12
N ALA A 458 -17.45 7.97 -58.55
CA ALA A 458 -17.53 7.62 -59.96
C ALA A 458 -18.29 8.68 -60.77
N ALA A 459 -19.44 9.14 -60.26
CA ALA A 459 -20.21 10.23 -60.88
C ALA A 459 -19.38 11.53 -60.99
N ALA A 460 -18.65 11.88 -59.92
CA ALA A 460 -17.77 13.06 -59.93
C ALA A 460 -16.65 12.96 -60.98
N ARG A 461 -16.04 11.78 -61.17
CA ARG A 461 -15.04 11.55 -62.22
C ARG A 461 -15.60 11.72 -63.64
N THR A 462 -16.88 11.45 -63.84
CA THR A 462 -17.58 11.69 -65.11
C THR A 462 -18.06 13.13 -65.30
N GLY A 463 -17.64 14.06 -64.43
CA GLY A 463 -17.96 15.48 -64.54
C GLY A 463 -19.31 15.89 -63.95
N ALA A 464 -19.95 15.04 -63.13
CA ALA A 464 -21.19 15.40 -62.46
C ALA A 464 -20.95 16.50 -61.41
N ASN A 465 -21.72 17.58 -61.49
CA ASN A 465 -21.70 18.65 -60.49
C ASN A 465 -22.38 18.19 -59.19
N ALA A 466 -21.77 18.54 -58.05
CA ALA A 466 -22.34 18.29 -56.73
C ALA A 466 -23.69 19.02 -56.57
N SER A 467 -24.78 18.27 -56.71
CA SER A 467 -26.15 18.79 -56.63
C SER A 467 -27.06 17.77 -55.95
N GLN A 468 -28.10 18.25 -55.27
CA GLN A 468 -29.06 17.39 -54.55
C GLN A 468 -29.64 16.28 -55.44
N ALA A 469 -29.85 16.57 -56.73
CA ALA A 469 -30.33 15.60 -57.71
C ALA A 469 -29.34 14.45 -57.91
N ILE A 470 -28.04 14.74 -58.05
CA ILE A 470 -27.01 13.70 -58.23
C ILE A 470 -26.91 12.83 -56.97
N PHE A 471 -26.86 13.42 -55.77
CA PHE A 471 -26.80 12.68 -54.52
C PHE A 471 -28.01 11.73 -54.38
N THR A 472 -29.22 12.24 -54.59
CA THR A 472 -30.45 11.47 -54.44
C THR A 472 -30.56 10.36 -55.49
N LYS A 473 -30.27 10.66 -56.76
CA LYS A 473 -30.31 9.68 -57.85
C LYS A 473 -29.31 8.54 -57.63
N THR A 474 -28.07 8.90 -57.29
CA THR A 474 -27.00 7.91 -57.03
C THR A 474 -27.37 7.01 -55.85
N PHE A 475 -27.93 7.60 -54.79
CA PHE A 475 -28.38 6.84 -53.64
C PHE A 475 -29.49 5.84 -53.99
N GLN A 476 -30.50 6.25 -54.76
CA GLN A 476 -31.59 5.38 -55.20
C GLN A 476 -31.07 4.19 -56.03
N GLU A 477 -30.11 4.42 -56.93
CA GLU A 477 -29.49 3.36 -57.73
C GLU A 477 -28.73 2.35 -56.86
N VAL A 478 -28.00 2.82 -55.84
CA VAL A 478 -27.24 1.97 -54.91
C VAL A 478 -28.16 1.16 -54.01
N VAL A 479 -29.18 1.80 -53.42
CA VAL A 479 -30.16 1.11 -52.56
C VAL A 479 -30.94 0.05 -53.35
N ALA A 480 -31.35 0.35 -54.58
CA ALA A 480 -32.07 -0.61 -55.42
C ALA A 480 -31.26 -1.91 -55.67
N ARG A 481 -29.93 -1.81 -55.73
CA ARG A 481 -29.04 -2.96 -55.96
C ARG A 481 -28.66 -3.69 -54.67
N HIS A 482 -28.33 -2.96 -53.61
CA HIS A 482 -27.67 -3.51 -52.43
C HIS A 482 -28.59 -3.63 -51.21
N ALA A 483 -29.72 -2.93 -51.18
CA ALA A 483 -30.66 -2.91 -50.06
C ALA A 483 -32.12 -2.65 -50.49
N PRO A 484 -32.69 -3.47 -51.40
CA PRO A 484 -34.02 -3.22 -51.99
C PRO A 484 -35.17 -3.23 -50.96
N ASN A 485 -34.97 -3.86 -49.80
CA ASN A 485 -35.99 -4.00 -48.75
C ASN A 485 -36.04 -2.83 -47.76
N MET A 486 -35.20 -1.79 -47.91
CA MET A 486 -35.24 -0.62 -47.03
C MET A 486 -36.52 0.19 -47.24
N THR A 487 -37.22 0.50 -46.15
CA THR A 487 -38.40 1.37 -46.17
C THR A 487 -38.02 2.80 -46.55
N ALA A 488 -38.98 3.59 -47.06
CA ALA A 488 -38.74 5.00 -47.41
C ALA A 488 -38.19 5.84 -46.23
N VAL A 489 -38.65 5.53 -45.00
CA VAL A 489 -38.18 6.19 -43.77
C VAL A 489 -36.72 5.83 -43.47
N GLU A 490 -36.34 4.56 -43.58
CA GLU A 490 -34.95 4.12 -43.40
C GLU A 490 -34.03 4.70 -44.48
N GLN A 491 -34.48 4.74 -45.74
CA GLN A 491 -33.75 5.35 -46.84
C GLN A 491 -33.50 6.84 -46.58
N SER A 492 -34.53 7.58 -46.16
CA SER A 492 -34.40 9.01 -45.83
C SER A 492 -33.41 9.25 -44.68
N ARG A 493 -33.51 8.50 -43.58
CA ARG A 493 -32.58 8.61 -42.44
C ARG A 493 -31.15 8.25 -42.84
N PHE A 494 -30.97 7.17 -43.59
CA PHE A 494 -29.66 6.73 -44.04
C PHE A 494 -29.02 7.76 -44.98
N LEU A 495 -29.79 8.34 -45.91
CA LEU A 495 -29.30 9.37 -46.82
C LEU A 495 -28.85 10.62 -46.06
N GLN A 496 -29.66 11.11 -45.12
CA GLN A 496 -29.31 12.26 -44.28
C GLN A 496 -28.05 11.98 -43.45
N ALA A 497 -27.97 10.81 -42.82
CA ALA A 497 -26.79 10.38 -42.08
C ALA A 497 -25.54 10.29 -42.98
N SER A 498 -25.69 9.76 -44.21
CA SER A 498 -24.60 9.63 -45.18
C SER A 498 -24.05 11.00 -45.58
N MET A 499 -24.92 11.99 -45.82
CA MET A 499 -24.49 13.36 -46.11
C MET A 499 -23.67 13.97 -44.96
N GLN A 500 -24.09 13.75 -43.71
CA GLN A 500 -23.32 14.19 -42.54
C GLN A 500 -21.96 13.49 -42.44
N THR A 501 -21.90 12.19 -42.73
CA THR A 501 -20.64 11.43 -42.75
C THR A 501 -19.69 11.93 -43.83
N LEU A 502 -20.19 12.27 -45.04
CA LEU A 502 -19.37 12.81 -46.11
C LEU A 502 -18.67 14.12 -45.71
N MET A 503 -19.36 14.98 -44.95
CA MET A 503 -18.74 16.19 -44.39
C MET A 503 -17.64 15.86 -43.38
N GLN A 504 -17.87 14.87 -42.50
CA GLN A 504 -16.87 14.44 -41.51
C GLN A 504 -15.64 13.78 -42.14
N LEU A 505 -15.83 13.07 -43.26
CA LEU A 505 -14.74 12.40 -43.97
C LEU A 505 -13.76 13.36 -44.65
N HIS A 506 -14.15 14.62 -44.86
CA HIS A 506 -13.24 15.64 -45.41
C HIS A 506 -11.99 15.83 -44.55
N ASP A 507 -12.16 15.82 -43.22
CA ASP A 507 -11.09 16.01 -42.24
C ASP A 507 -10.51 14.69 -41.70
N TYR A 508 -10.82 13.57 -42.36
CA TYR A 508 -10.35 12.26 -41.93
C TYR A 508 -8.93 12.00 -42.46
N PRO A 509 -7.95 11.67 -41.60
CA PRO A 509 -6.53 11.76 -41.95
C PRO A 509 -5.98 10.55 -42.72
N MET A 510 -6.81 9.52 -42.99
CA MET A 510 -6.35 8.26 -43.59
C MET A 510 -7.17 7.90 -44.83
N PRO A 511 -6.60 7.21 -45.82
CA PRO A 511 -7.34 6.83 -47.03
C PRO A 511 -8.22 5.58 -46.86
N PHE A 512 -8.34 5.05 -45.65
CA PHE A 512 -9.15 3.86 -45.36
C PHE A 512 -9.67 3.82 -43.91
N ILE A 513 -10.73 3.03 -43.71
CA ILE A 513 -11.33 2.74 -42.41
C ILE A 513 -11.06 1.29 -42.05
N LEU A 514 -10.62 1.04 -40.83
CA LEU A 514 -10.54 -0.30 -40.25
C LEU A 514 -11.76 -0.58 -39.39
N SER A 515 -12.40 -1.73 -39.62
CA SER A 515 -13.52 -2.24 -38.83
C SER A 515 -13.18 -3.63 -38.29
N LEU A 516 -13.55 -3.94 -37.05
CA LEU A 516 -13.34 -5.26 -36.47
C LEU A 516 -14.46 -6.21 -36.89
N SER A 517 -14.12 -7.37 -37.47
CA SER A 517 -15.09 -8.40 -37.86
C SER A 517 -15.23 -9.52 -36.84
N SER A 518 -14.11 -9.97 -36.26
CA SER A 518 -14.07 -11.03 -35.24
C SER A 518 -12.75 -10.96 -34.46
N PHE A 519 -12.67 -11.70 -33.36
CA PHE A 519 -11.48 -11.74 -32.52
C PHE A 519 -11.39 -13.04 -31.73
N ASP A 520 -10.16 -13.49 -31.44
CA ASP A 520 -9.88 -14.50 -30.43
C ASP A 520 -9.26 -13.82 -29.21
N HIS A 521 -10.10 -13.64 -28.20
CA HIS A 521 -9.73 -12.91 -27.00
C HIS A 521 -8.76 -13.71 -26.12
N ARG A 522 -7.72 -13.05 -25.59
CA ARG A 522 -6.79 -13.61 -24.61
C ARG A 522 -6.52 -12.61 -23.51
N TRP A 523 -6.68 -13.04 -22.26
CA TRP A 523 -6.32 -12.20 -21.12
C TRP A 523 -4.82 -12.26 -20.83
N ALA A 524 -4.32 -11.21 -20.19
CA ALA A 524 -3.11 -11.27 -19.40
C ALA A 524 -3.39 -10.82 -17.96
N ALA A 525 -2.85 -11.58 -17.01
CA ALA A 525 -2.89 -11.22 -15.61
C ALA A 525 -1.63 -10.44 -15.23
N GLY A 526 -1.81 -9.26 -14.66
CA GLY A 526 -0.79 -8.56 -13.90
C GLY A 526 -0.68 -9.17 -12.51
N LEU A 527 0.44 -9.83 -12.24
CA LEU A 527 0.75 -10.45 -10.96
C LEU A 527 1.88 -9.69 -10.28
N GLN A 528 1.64 -9.25 -9.05
CA GLN A 528 2.69 -8.70 -8.19
C GLN A 528 3.26 -9.81 -7.33
N VAL A 529 4.57 -10.01 -7.39
CA VAL A 529 5.29 -11.04 -6.64
C VAL A 529 6.16 -10.37 -5.59
N THR A 530 5.96 -10.73 -4.32
CA THR A 530 6.67 -10.13 -3.20
C THR A 530 7.27 -11.18 -2.28
N LYS A 531 8.45 -10.88 -1.73
CA LYS A 531 9.08 -11.66 -0.66
C LYS A 531 9.47 -10.71 0.45
N TRP A 532 8.87 -10.83 1.63
CA TRP A 532 9.15 -9.99 2.80
C TRP A 532 9.36 -10.86 4.04
N PRO A 533 10.60 -11.33 4.28
CA PRO A 533 10.90 -12.23 5.40
C PRO A 533 10.68 -11.56 6.77
N GLY A 534 10.79 -10.24 6.88
CA GLY A 534 10.59 -9.49 8.13
C GLY A 534 9.15 -9.47 8.63
N THR A 535 8.16 -9.85 7.81
CA THR A 535 6.73 -9.69 8.14
C THR A 535 6.32 -10.41 9.42
N ILE A 536 6.81 -11.64 9.66
CA ILE A 536 6.49 -12.40 10.88
C ILE A 536 7.06 -11.70 12.12
N VAL A 537 8.26 -11.13 12.02
CA VAL A 537 8.91 -10.39 13.12
C VAL A 537 8.12 -9.12 13.44
N ILE A 538 7.60 -8.44 12.42
CA ILE A 538 6.72 -7.27 12.60
C ILE A 538 5.47 -7.65 13.39
N TYR A 539 4.80 -8.76 13.06
CA TYR A 539 3.61 -9.20 13.80
C TYR A 539 3.92 -9.48 15.28
N TRP A 540 5.02 -10.17 15.58
CA TRP A 540 5.46 -10.37 16.96
C TRP A 540 5.78 -9.06 17.67
N GLY A 541 6.41 -8.11 16.96
CA GLY A 541 6.63 -6.76 17.45
C GLY A 541 5.32 -6.05 17.80
N CYS A 542 4.32 -6.09 16.92
CA CYS A 542 2.99 -5.50 17.17
C CYS A 542 2.31 -6.13 18.40
N VAL A 543 2.35 -7.46 18.55
CA VAL A 543 1.82 -8.15 19.73
C VAL A 543 2.54 -7.71 21.00
N ALA A 544 3.87 -7.64 20.98
CA ALA A 544 4.67 -7.18 22.10
C ALA A 544 4.38 -5.70 22.45
N LEU A 545 4.13 -4.85 21.45
CA LEU A 545 3.77 -3.45 21.66
C LEU A 545 2.43 -3.33 22.39
N VAL A 546 1.41 -4.03 21.90
CA VAL A 546 0.06 -4.03 22.50
C VAL A 546 0.10 -4.56 23.92
N LEU A 547 0.76 -5.71 24.14
CA LEU A 547 0.92 -6.30 25.47
C LEU A 547 1.71 -5.38 26.41
N GLY A 548 2.77 -4.75 25.90
CA GLY A 548 3.60 -3.83 26.66
C GLY A 548 2.84 -2.59 27.14
N ILE A 549 2.06 -1.97 26.23
CA ILE A 549 1.17 -0.85 26.57
C ILE A 549 0.12 -1.31 27.59
N PHE A 550 -0.51 -2.47 27.38
CA PHE A 550 -1.51 -3.00 28.30
C PHE A 550 -0.95 -3.15 29.73
N ILE A 551 0.24 -3.74 29.88
CA ILE A 551 0.90 -3.89 31.18
C ILE A 551 1.18 -2.53 31.83
N LEU A 552 1.65 -1.53 31.06
CA LEU A 552 1.95 -0.20 31.57
C LEU A 552 0.72 0.58 32.06
N PHE A 553 -0.45 0.35 31.45
CA PHE A 553 -1.67 1.07 31.84
C PHE A 553 -2.51 0.33 32.89
N TYR A 554 -2.61 -0.99 32.82
CA TYR A 554 -3.55 -1.77 33.63
C TYR A 554 -2.90 -2.50 34.82
N LEU A 555 -1.58 -2.57 34.91
CA LEU A 555 -0.87 -3.21 36.03
C LEU A 555 0.05 -2.23 36.75
N PRO A 556 -0.47 -1.12 37.33
CA PRO A 556 0.37 -0.15 38.03
C PRO A 556 1.09 -0.78 39.23
N GLN A 557 2.33 -0.34 39.46
CA GLN A 557 3.12 -0.82 40.59
C GLN A 557 2.72 -0.05 41.86
N LYS A 558 2.24 -0.80 42.85
CA LYS A 558 1.88 -0.26 44.18
C LYS A 558 2.84 -0.85 45.22
N ARG A 559 3.42 0.00 46.07
CA ARG A 559 4.40 -0.39 47.09
C ARG A 559 3.99 0.17 48.44
N ILE A 560 4.11 -0.65 49.48
CA ILE A 560 3.81 -0.30 50.86
C ILE A 560 4.98 -0.78 51.71
N TRP A 561 5.45 0.10 52.58
CA TRP A 561 6.40 -0.20 53.65
C TRP A 561 5.79 0.21 54.98
N LEU A 562 5.94 -0.65 55.97
CA LEU A 562 5.49 -0.42 57.33
C LEU A 562 6.61 -0.77 58.31
N ARG A 563 6.67 -0.05 59.42
CA ARG A 563 7.58 -0.33 60.53
C ARG A 563 6.81 -0.22 61.83
N LEU A 564 6.88 -1.26 62.64
CA LEU A 564 6.31 -1.33 63.98
C LEU A 564 7.42 -1.24 65.00
N ARG A 565 7.26 -0.39 66.02
CA ARG A 565 8.20 -0.25 67.13
C ARG A 565 7.46 -0.16 68.46
N PRO A 566 8.03 -0.70 69.55
CA PRO A 566 7.52 -0.42 70.88
C PRO A 566 7.69 1.07 71.23
N ARG A 567 6.71 1.63 71.95
CA ARG A 567 6.67 3.01 72.43
C ARG A 567 6.24 3.01 73.90
N GLY A 568 6.84 3.89 74.72
CA GLY A 568 6.60 3.96 76.16
C GLY A 568 7.63 3.20 77.01
N GLN A 569 7.68 3.49 78.32
CA GLN A 569 8.68 2.93 79.25
C GLN A 569 8.53 1.41 79.48
N ASP A 570 7.32 0.86 79.30
CA ASP A 570 7.01 -0.58 79.45
C ASP A 570 6.62 -1.29 78.13
N ALA A 571 6.82 -0.64 76.98
CA ALA A 571 6.43 -1.16 75.65
C ALA A 571 4.95 -1.54 75.49
N GLU A 572 4.06 -0.92 76.28
CA GLU A 572 2.60 -1.14 76.23
C GLU A 572 1.94 -0.58 74.96
N GLU A 573 2.58 0.39 74.29
CA GLU A 573 2.10 0.95 73.02
C GLU A 573 3.00 0.56 71.85
N VAL A 574 2.41 0.48 70.67
CA VAL A 574 3.11 0.23 69.41
C VAL A 574 2.95 1.42 68.48
N GLU A 575 4.08 1.99 68.06
CA GLU A 575 4.13 2.96 66.97
C GLU A 575 4.18 2.23 65.63
N LEU A 576 3.23 2.55 64.75
CA LEU A 576 3.20 2.15 63.35
C LEU A 576 3.58 3.33 62.47
N LEU A 577 4.67 3.19 61.71
CA LEU A 577 5.03 4.08 60.62
C LEU A 577 4.75 3.40 59.28
N LEU A 578 3.90 4.00 58.47
CA LEU A 578 3.44 3.46 57.20
C LEU A 578 3.71 4.44 56.07
N GLY A 579 4.25 3.95 54.95
CA GLY A 579 4.49 4.72 53.74
C GLY A 579 4.12 3.93 52.50
N ALA A 580 3.43 4.57 51.56
CA ALA A 580 2.98 3.92 50.34
C ALA A 580 3.08 4.83 49.11
N SER A 581 3.37 4.22 47.96
CA SER A 581 3.43 4.93 46.68
C SER A 581 2.90 4.07 45.53
N ALA A 582 2.39 4.75 44.50
CA ALA A 582 2.00 4.18 43.23
C ALA A 582 2.63 4.97 42.08
N ASP A 583 3.14 4.27 41.07
CA ASP A 583 3.78 4.90 39.92
C ASP A 583 2.80 5.52 38.91
N ARG A 584 1.55 5.01 38.88
CA ARG A 584 0.43 5.45 38.03
C ARG A 584 -0.86 5.48 38.84
N ASN A 585 -1.87 6.20 38.33
CA ASN A 585 -3.21 6.35 38.93
C ASN A 585 -3.17 6.82 40.39
N ARG A 586 -2.39 7.87 40.66
CA ARG A 586 -2.13 8.38 42.02
C ARG A 586 -3.42 8.76 42.76
N LEU A 587 -4.40 9.35 42.08
CA LEU A 587 -5.68 9.73 42.69
C LEU A 587 -6.51 8.53 43.14
N ASP A 588 -6.60 7.50 42.31
CA ASP A 588 -7.31 6.25 42.67
C ASP A 588 -6.56 5.52 43.77
N PHE A 589 -5.22 5.55 43.73
CA PHE A 589 -4.40 5.00 44.80
C PHE A 589 -4.58 5.76 46.11
N ALA A 590 -4.72 7.08 46.10
CA ALA A 590 -4.99 7.87 47.30
C ALA A 590 -6.33 7.49 47.96
N LYS A 591 -7.38 7.26 47.15
CA LYS A 591 -8.68 6.75 47.62
C LYS A 591 -8.56 5.33 48.18
N GLU A 592 -7.85 4.45 47.48
CA GLU A 592 -7.57 3.09 47.95
C GLU A 592 -6.80 3.13 49.28
N PHE A 593 -5.75 3.95 49.36
CA PHE A 593 -4.93 4.19 50.54
C PHE A 593 -5.80 4.59 51.73
N LYS A 594 -6.57 5.68 51.59
CA LYS A 594 -7.49 6.14 52.64
C LYS A 594 -8.46 5.05 53.10
N ARG A 595 -8.96 4.23 52.18
CA ARG A 595 -9.91 3.15 52.51
C ARG A 595 -9.26 2.07 53.37
N TRP A 596 -8.12 1.50 52.96
CA TRP A 596 -7.51 0.43 53.73
C TRP A 596 -6.76 0.94 54.95
N THR A 597 -6.26 2.19 54.97
CA THR A 597 -5.76 2.80 56.20
C THR A 597 -6.88 2.96 57.21
N GLY A 598 -8.07 3.45 56.82
CA GLY A 598 -9.22 3.51 57.73
C GLY A 598 -9.62 2.14 58.30
N THR A 599 -9.57 1.07 57.48
CA THR A 599 -9.74 -0.31 57.99
C THR A 599 -8.62 -0.71 58.95
N LEU A 600 -7.40 -0.26 58.72
CA LEU A 600 -6.26 -0.47 59.61
C LEU A 600 -6.45 0.23 60.95
N GLU A 601 -6.97 1.46 60.97
CA GLU A 601 -7.24 2.22 62.19
C GLU A 601 -8.24 1.49 63.08
N GLN A 602 -9.33 1.02 62.47
CA GLN A 602 -10.36 0.25 63.14
C GLN A 602 -9.80 -1.09 63.67
N ALA A 603 -8.97 -1.77 62.88
CA ALA A 603 -8.39 -3.05 63.26
C ALA A 603 -7.32 -2.95 64.34
N LEU A 604 -6.66 -1.79 64.48
CA LEU A 604 -5.60 -1.54 65.44
C LEU A 604 -6.09 -0.81 66.71
N GLY A 605 -7.30 -0.25 66.73
CA GLY A 605 -7.77 0.56 67.88
C GLY A 605 -6.85 1.77 68.09
N VAL A 606 -6.71 2.61 67.07
CA VAL A 606 -5.72 3.70 67.06
C VAL A 606 -6.11 4.81 68.03
N ASP A 607 -5.18 5.17 68.92
CA ASP A 607 -5.34 6.25 69.90
C ASP A 607 -4.99 7.63 69.31
N HIS A 608 -4.00 7.67 68.42
CA HIS A 608 -3.58 8.88 67.71
C HIS A 608 -3.04 8.55 66.31
N ALA A 609 -3.47 9.30 65.28
CA ALA A 609 -2.99 9.17 63.91
C ALA A 609 -2.50 10.52 63.36
N GLU A 610 -1.26 10.55 62.88
CA GLU A 610 -0.66 11.67 62.17
C GLU A 610 -0.57 11.32 60.67
N TYR A 611 -1.25 12.08 59.84
CA TYR A 611 -1.25 11.91 58.39
C TYR A 611 -0.30 12.90 57.72
N LYS A 612 0.29 12.51 56.59
CA LYS A 612 0.93 13.47 55.69
C LYS A 612 -0.10 14.52 55.25
N GLU A 613 0.08 15.77 55.66
CA GLU A 613 -0.66 16.90 55.09
C GLU A 613 -0.35 16.98 53.59
N HIS A 614 -1.35 16.72 52.76
CA HIS A 614 -1.28 17.07 51.36
C HIS A 614 -1.27 18.60 51.30
N LYS A 615 -0.17 19.20 50.84
CA LYS A 615 -0.24 20.54 50.23
C LYS A 615 -1.11 20.42 48.98
N ASP A 616 -2.42 20.40 49.19
CA ASP A 616 -3.38 20.60 48.14
C ASP A 616 -3.15 22.04 47.65
N GLY A 617 -2.48 22.15 46.50
CA GLY A 617 -2.56 23.33 45.65
C GLY A 617 -3.97 23.49 45.09
N GLN A 618 -4.97 23.61 45.97
CA GLN A 618 -6.28 24.14 45.63
C GLN A 618 -6.11 25.65 45.50
N HIS A 619 -5.94 26.10 44.27
CA HIS A 619 -6.36 27.44 43.90
C HIS A 619 -7.85 27.56 44.21
N THR A 620 -8.17 28.31 45.26
CA THR A 620 -9.47 28.95 45.42
C THR A 620 -9.62 30.07 44.39
N ARG A 621 -10.61 29.90 43.51
CA ARG A 621 -11.19 30.84 42.51
C ARG A 621 -10.26 31.46 41.45
#